data_AF-A0A9P0BI10-F1
#
_entry.id   AF-A0A9P0BI10-F1
#
_cell.length_a   1.000
_cell.length_b   1.000
_cell.length_c   1.000
_cell.angle_alpha   90.00
_cell.angle_beta   90.00
_cell.angle_gamma   90.00
#
_symmetry.space_group_name_H-M   'P 1'
#
loop_
_entity.id
_entity.type
_entity.pdbx_description
1 polymer ?
#
loop_
_entity_poly.entity_id
_entity_poly.type
_entity_poly.pdbx_seq_one_letter_code
_entity_poly.pdbx_strand_id
1 'polypeptide(L)'
;MKIEPGTLVYPLNILLTPSNNPVELNAYRHWMYESFAHVYSNKSVKVVKIIDFEIKLAKLMTKVRMERTTVDELSKKTRVNFGQVFEFLYGNVTGGKIVVVKNFYYLRSLVLLLKRTDVSTIENYLLWTIIKDLSRETTKYMRNLNFIVDNAVLGVQSDLSREVECTNKIKEYFGVAIIPEYLKLYFNDNTLGNVKEMIKNIKNEFIGLLGANKWLSGETKLLSVEKVNSIKEFVGFPEDFEEIHNIEMLYREVIIIINRRQANKDGVVSQWWPKTDVARFQTNARCFINQYNKYNSNGFLTVGENIADNVGLNIALNALKKLEGSGDAPMMPFLEVYNGYQVFFISFSQMWCEISSGEDIFNEEHSSVKNRVNGTLSNSRSYYTYFNCKNKSIDKKCTLW
;
A
#
# COMPACT_ATOMS: atom_id res chain seq x y z
N MET A 1 22.39 5.12 15.74
CA MET A 1 21.96 4.02 14.85
C MET A 1 21.66 2.79 15.70
N LYS A 2 20.80 1.89 15.24
CA LYS A 2 20.39 0.69 15.99
C LYS A 2 20.53 -0.54 15.11
N ILE A 3 21.10 -1.62 15.65
CA ILE A 3 21.11 -2.94 15.01
C ILE A 3 20.34 -3.89 15.92
N GLU A 4 19.42 -4.66 15.35
CA GLU A 4 18.70 -5.71 16.05
C GLU A 4 18.51 -6.94 15.16
N PRO A 5 18.22 -8.12 15.74
CA PRO A 5 17.80 -9.27 14.97
C PRO A 5 16.58 -8.92 14.11
N GLY A 6 16.62 -9.29 12.84
CA GLY A 6 15.46 -9.16 11.96
C GLY A 6 14.36 -10.17 12.31
N THR A 7 13.18 -9.94 11.75
CA THR A 7 12.05 -10.87 11.86
C THR A 7 12.35 -12.12 11.04
N LEU A 8 12.09 -13.30 11.60
CA LEU A 8 12.09 -14.55 10.87
C LEU A 8 10.85 -14.63 9.96
N VAL A 9 10.92 -15.42 8.89
CA VAL A 9 9.76 -15.72 8.05
C VAL A 9 8.74 -16.54 8.83
N TYR A 10 9.20 -17.54 9.58
CA TYR A 10 8.35 -18.45 10.32
C TYR A 10 8.36 -18.20 11.84
N PRO A 11 7.27 -18.53 12.58
CA PRO A 11 7.20 -18.28 14.01
C PRO A 11 8.36 -18.91 14.80
N LEU A 12 8.98 -18.09 15.66
CA LEU A 12 10.18 -18.45 16.40
C LEU A 12 9.97 -19.70 17.28
N ASN A 13 8.82 -19.82 17.94
CA ASN A 13 8.46 -20.95 18.80
C ASN A 13 8.45 -22.29 18.02
N ILE A 14 7.93 -22.28 16.79
CA ILE A 14 7.89 -23.46 15.92
C ILE A 14 9.30 -23.83 15.47
N LEU A 15 10.10 -22.85 15.02
CA LEU A 15 11.47 -23.08 14.57
C LEU A 15 12.42 -23.54 15.68
N LEU A 16 12.16 -23.18 16.93
CA LEU A 16 12.94 -23.64 18.09
C LEU A 16 12.60 -25.07 18.51
N THR A 17 11.38 -25.53 18.24
CA THR A 17 10.92 -26.88 18.61
C THR A 17 10.39 -27.66 17.40
N PRO A 18 11.22 -27.88 16.37
CA PRO A 18 10.76 -28.44 15.09
C PRO A 18 10.14 -29.84 15.23
N SER A 19 10.68 -30.67 16.12
CA SER A 19 10.16 -32.02 16.38
C SER A 19 8.75 -32.04 17.00
N ASN A 20 8.35 -30.95 17.66
CA ASN A 20 7.04 -30.83 18.31
C ASN A 20 5.97 -30.26 17.37
N ASN A 21 6.37 -29.71 16.21
CA ASN A 21 5.48 -29.01 15.28
C ASN A 21 5.62 -29.58 13.84
N PRO A 22 5.44 -30.90 13.64
CA PRO A 22 5.66 -31.53 12.34
C PRO A 22 4.62 -31.09 11.29
N VAL A 23 3.39 -30.78 11.70
CA VAL A 23 2.31 -30.34 10.80
C VAL A 23 2.66 -28.97 10.22
N GLU A 24 3.02 -28.03 11.09
CA GLU A 24 3.37 -26.66 10.75
C GLU A 24 4.64 -26.60 9.90
N LEU A 25 5.67 -27.41 10.21
CA LEU A 25 6.87 -27.45 9.38
C LEU A 25 6.66 -28.10 8.01
N ASN A 26 5.77 -29.08 7.91
CA ASN A 26 5.40 -29.65 6.62
C ASN A 26 4.61 -28.66 5.77
N ALA A 27 3.68 -27.91 6.38
CA ALA A 27 2.99 -26.80 5.72
C ALA A 27 3.98 -25.74 5.24
N TYR A 28 4.94 -25.35 6.08
CA TYR A 28 5.96 -24.37 5.71
C TYR A 28 6.83 -24.84 4.53
N ARG A 29 7.26 -26.10 4.56
CA ARG A 29 8.02 -26.73 3.48
C ARG A 29 7.23 -26.76 2.17
N HIS A 30 5.97 -27.17 2.23
CA HIS A 30 5.09 -27.24 1.07
C HIS A 30 4.86 -25.86 0.47
N TRP A 31 4.51 -24.86 1.30
CA TRP A 31 4.33 -23.49 0.87
C TRP A 31 5.57 -22.94 0.15
N MET A 32 6.75 -23.13 0.73
CA MET A 32 7.99 -22.66 0.14
C MET A 32 8.29 -23.35 -1.20
N TYR A 33 8.12 -24.67 -1.26
CA TYR A 33 8.36 -25.45 -2.47
C TYR A 33 7.43 -25.03 -3.62
N GLU A 34 6.13 -25.01 -3.38
CA GLU A 34 5.12 -24.65 -4.38
C GLU A 34 5.29 -23.20 -4.85
N SER A 35 5.59 -22.29 -3.92
CA SER A 35 5.85 -20.89 -4.27
C SER A 35 7.09 -20.73 -5.16
N PHE A 36 8.20 -21.41 -4.84
CA PHE A 36 9.39 -21.37 -5.69
C PHE A 36 9.14 -22.00 -7.06
N ALA A 37 8.40 -23.10 -7.13
CA ALA A 37 8.05 -23.76 -8.39
C ALA A 37 7.16 -22.87 -9.27
N HIS A 38 6.20 -22.16 -8.64
CA HIS A 38 5.31 -21.24 -9.34
C HIS A 38 6.04 -20.01 -9.89
N VAL A 39 6.96 -19.43 -9.10
CA VAL A 39 7.71 -18.24 -9.51
C VAL A 39 8.85 -18.59 -10.48
N TYR A 40 9.52 -19.73 -10.29
CA TYR A 40 10.66 -20.15 -11.09
C TYR A 40 10.42 -21.54 -11.69
N SER A 41 9.87 -21.58 -12.90
CA SER A 41 9.45 -22.82 -13.59
C SER A 41 10.57 -23.86 -13.81
N ASN A 42 11.85 -23.54 -13.57
CA ASN A 42 13.01 -24.41 -13.84
C ASN A 42 14.12 -24.41 -12.76
N LYS A 43 13.93 -23.76 -11.59
CA LYS A 43 15.00 -23.71 -10.56
C LYS A 43 14.77 -24.77 -9.50
N SER A 44 15.66 -25.77 -9.42
CA SER A 44 15.65 -26.76 -8.33
C SER A 44 16.12 -26.12 -7.02
N VAL A 45 15.21 -25.51 -6.26
CA VAL A 45 15.53 -24.88 -4.97
C VAL A 45 15.55 -25.92 -3.86
N LYS A 46 16.67 -26.01 -3.12
CA LYS A 46 16.81 -26.90 -1.97
C LYS A 46 16.12 -26.28 -0.73
N VAL A 47 14.79 -26.29 -0.71
CA VAL A 47 13.94 -25.73 0.36
C VAL A 47 14.38 -26.17 1.76
N VAL A 48 14.79 -27.43 1.92
CA VAL A 48 15.29 -27.98 3.20
C VAL A 48 16.45 -27.14 3.75
N LYS A 49 17.40 -26.73 2.90
CA LYS A 49 18.55 -25.93 3.34
C LYS A 49 18.13 -24.54 3.82
N ILE A 50 17.08 -23.97 3.24
CA ILE A 50 16.54 -22.66 3.62
C ILE A 50 15.91 -22.74 5.01
N ILE A 51 15.07 -23.76 5.24
CA ILE A 51 14.44 -24.01 6.55
C ILE A 51 15.51 -24.30 7.62
N ASP A 52 16.50 -25.14 7.31
CA ASP A 52 17.60 -25.44 8.25
C ASP A 52 18.43 -24.19 8.60
N PHE A 53 18.65 -23.31 7.63
CA PHE A 53 19.32 -22.04 7.84
C PHE A 53 18.49 -21.13 8.75
N GLU A 54 17.18 -21.04 8.53
CA GLU A 54 16.29 -20.25 9.36
C GLU A 54 16.16 -20.79 10.79
N ILE A 55 16.12 -22.11 10.99
CA ILE A 55 16.17 -22.74 12.31
C ILE A 55 17.48 -22.38 13.03
N LYS A 56 18.60 -22.31 12.31
CA LYS A 56 19.87 -21.84 12.88
C LYS A 56 19.76 -20.37 13.30
N LEU A 57 19.17 -19.51 12.48
CA LEU A 57 18.90 -18.10 12.83
C LEU A 57 18.05 -17.99 14.10
N ALA A 58 16.95 -18.76 14.19
CA ALA A 58 16.07 -18.81 15.36
C ALA A 58 16.83 -19.13 16.66
N LYS A 59 17.71 -20.13 16.62
CA LYS A 59 18.53 -20.53 17.78
C LYS A 59 19.46 -19.40 18.26
N LEU A 60 19.96 -18.56 17.35
CA LEU A 60 20.82 -17.43 17.69
C LEU A 60 20.08 -16.30 18.43
N MET A 61 18.76 -16.19 18.28
CA MET A 61 17.96 -15.11 18.86
C MET A 61 17.68 -15.29 20.36
N THR A 62 17.93 -16.48 20.91
CA THR A 62 17.56 -16.86 22.28
C THR A 62 18.32 -16.12 23.39
N LYS A 63 19.54 -15.63 23.10
CA LYS A 63 20.36 -14.90 24.08
C LYS A 63 20.32 -13.41 23.78
N VAL A 64 20.01 -12.57 24.76
CA VAL A 64 20.00 -11.11 24.58
C VAL A 64 21.17 -10.47 25.30
N ARG A 65 21.97 -9.68 24.58
CA ARG A 65 22.97 -8.79 25.15
C ARG A 65 22.96 -7.47 24.41
N MET A 66 22.42 -6.44 25.04
CA MET A 66 22.46 -5.09 24.50
C MET A 66 23.86 -4.50 24.69
N GLU A 67 24.35 -3.79 23.68
CA GLU A 67 25.64 -3.11 23.72
C GLU A 67 25.54 -1.75 23.04
N ARG A 68 26.20 -0.74 23.62
CA ARG A 68 26.36 0.59 23.04
C ARG A 68 27.84 0.78 22.73
N THR A 69 28.18 0.98 21.47
CA THR A 69 29.57 1.01 20.98
C THR A 69 29.70 1.95 19.78
N THR A 70 30.91 2.16 19.26
CA THR A 70 31.16 2.93 18.03
C THR A 70 31.15 2.02 16.80
N VAL A 71 31.00 2.60 15.59
CA VAL A 71 31.08 1.85 14.33
C VAL A 71 32.44 1.15 14.18
N ASP A 72 33.53 1.81 14.56
CA ASP A 72 34.88 1.24 14.48
C ASP A 72 35.06 0.07 15.46
N GLU A 73 34.62 0.22 16.70
CA GLU A 73 34.75 -0.83 17.71
C GLU A 73 33.86 -2.03 17.37
N LEU A 74 32.65 -1.79 16.86
CA LEU A 74 31.77 -2.85 16.35
C LEU A 74 32.44 -3.61 15.20
N SER A 75 33.07 -2.89 14.26
CA SER A 75 33.76 -3.49 13.12
C SER A 75 34.92 -4.37 13.56
N LYS A 76 35.72 -3.91 14.53
CA LYS A 76 36.80 -4.68 15.14
C LYS A 76 36.29 -5.96 15.82
N LYS A 77 35.23 -5.85 16.63
CA LYS A 77 34.66 -6.97 17.40
C LYS A 77 34.05 -8.07 16.53
N THR A 78 33.47 -7.70 15.39
CA THR A 78 32.75 -8.63 14.48
C THR A 78 33.60 -9.07 13.28
N ARG A 79 34.68 -8.36 12.98
CA ARG A 79 35.50 -8.52 11.76
C ARG A 79 34.68 -8.31 10.49
N VAL A 80 33.76 -7.35 10.52
CA VAL A 80 32.94 -6.88 9.40
C VAL A 80 33.11 -5.37 9.31
N ASN A 81 33.29 -4.82 8.11
CA ASN A 81 33.40 -3.38 7.93
C ASN A 81 32.01 -2.72 8.00
N PHE A 82 31.54 -2.41 9.22
CA PHE A 82 30.25 -1.75 9.40
C PHE A 82 30.25 -0.30 8.90
N GLY A 83 31.42 0.34 8.76
CA GLY A 83 31.55 1.64 8.11
C GLY A 83 31.02 1.59 6.67
N GLN A 84 31.52 0.64 5.87
CA GLN A 84 31.05 0.42 4.50
C GLN A 84 29.57 0.01 4.43
N VAL A 85 29.11 -0.85 5.35
CA VAL A 85 27.70 -1.28 5.38
C VAL A 85 26.79 -0.08 5.63
N PHE A 86 27.13 0.78 6.60
CA PHE A 86 26.32 1.96 6.88
C PHE A 86 26.46 3.02 5.80
N GLU A 87 27.63 3.15 5.18
CA GLU A 87 27.83 4.04 4.04
C GLU A 87 26.93 3.68 2.86
N PHE A 88 26.83 2.39 2.55
CA PHE A 88 25.93 1.89 1.52
C PHE A 88 24.44 2.16 1.84
N LEU A 89 24.03 2.01 3.10
CA LEU A 89 22.62 2.14 3.50
C LEU A 89 22.16 3.59 3.73
N TYR A 90 23.03 4.43 4.28
CA TYR A 90 22.66 5.75 4.81
C TYR A 90 23.53 6.89 4.29
N GLY A 91 24.51 6.63 3.41
CA GLY A 91 25.52 7.60 3.00
C GLY A 91 26.60 7.81 4.06
N ASN A 92 27.35 8.91 4.00
CA ASN A 92 28.56 9.10 4.80
C ASN A 92 28.33 8.95 6.33
N VAL A 93 28.91 7.90 6.94
CA VAL A 93 28.84 7.60 8.37
C VAL A 93 30.24 7.55 8.97
N THR A 94 30.49 8.36 10.00
CA THR A 94 31.79 8.41 10.68
C THR A 94 32.01 7.20 11.62
N GLY A 95 33.25 6.73 11.72
CA GLY A 95 33.65 5.60 12.57
C GLY A 95 33.34 5.78 14.07
N GLY A 96 33.37 7.03 14.56
CA GLY A 96 33.02 7.37 15.94
C GLY A 96 31.52 7.41 16.24
N LYS A 97 30.64 7.23 15.24
CA LYS A 97 29.19 7.29 15.45
C LYS A 97 28.73 6.18 16.39
N ILE A 98 27.86 6.53 17.34
CA ILE A 98 27.32 5.56 18.30
C ILE A 98 26.26 4.66 17.65
N VAL A 99 26.43 3.36 17.88
CA VAL A 99 25.50 2.29 17.49
C VAL A 99 25.02 1.55 18.74
N VAL A 100 23.71 1.34 18.81
CA VAL A 100 23.07 0.51 19.83
C VAL A 100 22.77 -0.86 19.21
N VAL A 101 23.51 -1.88 19.61
CA VAL A 101 23.29 -3.27 19.19
C VAL A 101 22.37 -3.92 20.21
N LYS A 102 21.11 -4.19 19.86
CA LYS A 102 20.13 -4.79 20.76
C LYS A 102 20.49 -6.22 21.18
N ASN A 103 21.20 -6.93 20.31
CA ASN A 103 21.66 -8.29 20.58
C ASN A 103 23.02 -8.58 19.95
N PHE A 104 24.09 -8.32 20.70
CA PHE A 104 25.46 -8.51 20.24
C PHE A 104 25.82 -9.99 20.02
N TYR A 105 25.29 -10.90 20.85
CA TYR A 105 25.53 -12.34 20.69
C TYR A 105 24.94 -12.86 19.38
N TYR A 106 23.71 -12.45 19.06
CA TYR A 106 23.11 -12.75 17.76
C TYR A 106 23.97 -12.21 16.63
N LEU A 107 24.33 -10.93 16.65
CA LEU A 107 25.08 -10.29 15.57
C LEU A 107 26.42 -10.99 15.30
N ARG A 108 27.20 -11.28 16.36
CA ARG A 108 28.48 -11.98 16.22
C ARG A 108 28.29 -13.40 15.66
N SER A 109 27.27 -14.11 16.13
CA SER A 109 27.00 -15.49 15.69
C SER A 109 26.45 -15.54 14.26
N LEU A 110 25.66 -14.53 13.88
CA LEU A 110 25.16 -14.35 12.52
C LEU A 110 26.31 -14.22 11.52
N VAL A 111 27.31 -13.38 11.81
CA VAL A 111 28.49 -13.23 10.95
C VAL A 111 29.20 -14.56 10.73
N LEU A 112 29.31 -15.39 11.78
CA LEU A 112 29.93 -16.71 11.67
C LEU A 112 29.06 -17.71 10.89
N LEU A 113 27.74 -17.67 11.09
CA LEU A 113 26.78 -18.51 10.38
C LEU A 113 26.77 -18.20 8.88
N LEU A 114 26.76 -16.91 8.51
CA LEU A 114 26.82 -16.45 7.12
C LEU A 114 28.11 -16.91 6.43
N LYS A 115 29.27 -16.80 7.11
CA LYS A 115 30.56 -17.27 6.56
C LYS A 115 30.62 -18.77 6.28
N ARG A 116 29.80 -19.58 6.96
CA ARG A 116 29.79 -21.05 6.85
C ARG A 116 28.66 -21.60 5.99
N THR A 117 27.74 -20.74 5.57
CA THR A 117 26.56 -21.15 4.81
C THR A 117 26.81 -20.89 3.32
N ASP A 118 26.44 -21.85 2.49
CA ASP A 118 26.56 -21.72 1.03
C ASP A 118 25.85 -20.44 0.56
N VAL A 119 26.51 -19.66 -0.29
CA VAL A 119 25.95 -18.39 -0.83
C VAL A 119 24.56 -18.62 -1.44
N SER A 120 24.38 -19.71 -2.18
CA SER A 120 23.08 -20.06 -2.77
C SER A 120 21.96 -20.29 -1.75
N THR A 121 22.28 -20.74 -0.53
CA THR A 121 21.28 -20.89 0.54
C THR A 121 20.89 -19.52 1.10
N ILE A 122 21.85 -18.62 1.27
CA ILE A 122 21.60 -17.24 1.72
C ILE A 122 20.76 -16.50 0.68
N GLU A 123 21.14 -16.57 -0.60
CA GLU A 123 20.39 -15.97 -1.70
C GLU A 123 18.95 -16.48 -1.78
N ASN A 124 18.76 -17.81 -1.71
CA ASN A 124 17.41 -18.36 -1.75
C ASN A 124 16.60 -18.01 -0.50
N TYR A 125 17.22 -17.86 0.68
CA TYR A 125 16.53 -17.36 1.87
C TYR A 125 16.08 -15.90 1.69
N LEU A 126 16.94 -15.02 1.14
CA LEU A 126 16.57 -13.62 0.84
C LEU A 126 15.50 -13.53 -0.24
N LEU A 127 15.53 -14.40 -1.25
CA LEU A 127 14.44 -14.49 -2.23
C LEU A 127 13.14 -14.95 -1.56
N TRP A 128 13.24 -15.92 -0.65
CA TRP A 128 12.08 -16.41 0.08
C TRP A 128 11.42 -15.33 0.93
N THR A 129 12.19 -14.45 1.60
CA THR A 129 11.60 -13.34 2.37
C THR A 129 10.75 -12.43 1.49
N ILE A 130 11.22 -12.15 0.26
CA ILE A 130 10.48 -11.33 -0.71
C ILE A 130 9.23 -12.05 -1.23
N ILE A 131 9.36 -13.31 -1.64
CA ILE A 131 8.23 -14.11 -2.14
C ILE A 131 7.14 -14.21 -1.08
N LYS A 132 7.54 -14.51 0.16
CA LYS A 132 6.64 -14.58 1.31
C LYS A 132 5.83 -13.29 1.46
N ASP A 133 6.49 -12.13 1.48
CA ASP A 133 5.83 -10.83 1.67
C ASP A 133 4.87 -10.45 0.54
N LEU A 134 5.20 -10.80 -0.71
CA LEU A 134 4.38 -10.43 -1.88
C LEU A 134 3.31 -11.49 -2.22
N SER A 135 3.44 -12.71 -1.69
CA SER A 135 2.64 -13.85 -2.14
C SER A 135 1.14 -13.61 -2.07
N ARG A 136 0.61 -13.01 -0.99
CA ARG A 136 -0.82 -12.69 -0.85
C ARG A 136 -1.33 -11.63 -1.84
N GLU A 137 -0.44 -10.83 -2.43
CA GLU A 137 -0.80 -9.77 -3.38
C GLU A 137 -0.68 -10.19 -4.85
N THR A 138 -0.38 -11.46 -5.11
CA THR A 138 -0.13 -11.96 -6.46
C THR A 138 -1.32 -12.74 -7.01
N THR A 139 -1.19 -14.06 -7.18
CA THR A 139 -2.22 -14.92 -7.78
C THR A 139 -3.10 -15.55 -6.71
N LYS A 140 -4.31 -15.97 -7.11
CA LYS A 140 -5.19 -16.78 -6.24
C LYS A 140 -4.50 -18.05 -5.74
N TYR A 141 -3.65 -18.65 -6.58
CA TYR A 141 -2.85 -19.81 -6.20
C TYR A 141 -1.89 -19.49 -5.05
N MET A 142 -1.12 -18.40 -5.14
CA MET A 142 -0.21 -17.98 -4.08
C MET A 142 -0.95 -17.62 -2.78
N ARG A 143 -2.13 -16.98 -2.86
CA ARG A 143 -2.99 -16.75 -1.69
C ARG A 143 -3.43 -18.06 -1.02
N ASN A 144 -3.92 -19.01 -1.81
CA ASN A 144 -4.33 -20.31 -1.29
C ASN A 144 -3.18 -21.04 -0.59
N LEU A 145 -1.94 -20.92 -1.09
CA LEU A 145 -0.78 -21.50 -0.42
C LEU A 145 -0.48 -20.83 0.94
N ASN A 146 -0.68 -19.52 1.07
CA ASN A 146 -0.56 -18.83 2.36
C ASN A 146 -1.59 -19.35 3.35
N PHE A 147 -2.83 -19.56 2.89
CA PHE A 147 -3.89 -20.09 3.75
C PHE A 147 -3.56 -21.47 4.34
N ILE A 148 -2.88 -22.35 3.60
CA ILE A 148 -2.42 -23.65 4.12
C ILE A 148 -1.57 -23.45 5.38
N VAL A 149 -0.70 -22.45 5.35
CA VAL A 149 0.19 -22.13 6.47
C VAL A 149 -0.58 -21.45 7.61
N ASP A 150 -1.47 -20.52 7.31
CA ASP A 150 -2.29 -19.88 8.33
C ASP A 150 -3.21 -20.88 9.05
N ASN A 151 -3.79 -21.83 8.31
CA ASN A 151 -4.56 -22.92 8.91
C ASN A 151 -3.69 -23.77 9.85
N ALA A 152 -2.48 -24.14 9.42
CA ALA A 152 -1.57 -24.95 10.23
C ALA A 152 -1.07 -24.20 11.48
N VAL A 153 -0.74 -22.92 11.37
CA VAL A 153 -0.12 -22.13 12.45
C VAL A 153 -1.15 -21.51 13.38
N LEU A 154 -2.26 -20.99 12.84
CA LEU A 154 -3.27 -20.21 13.57
C LEU A 154 -4.55 -21.01 13.84
N GLY A 155 -4.75 -22.16 13.19
CA GLY A 155 -5.96 -22.98 13.35
C GLY A 155 -7.21 -22.38 12.68
N VAL A 156 -7.05 -21.36 11.82
CA VAL A 156 -8.17 -20.69 11.15
C VAL A 156 -8.83 -21.61 10.12
N GLN A 157 -10.16 -21.61 10.10
CA GLN A 157 -10.95 -22.52 9.25
C GLN A 157 -11.20 -21.98 7.84
N SER A 158 -11.05 -20.68 7.62
CA SER A 158 -11.24 -20.02 6.34
C SER A 158 -10.25 -18.87 6.17
N ASP A 159 -9.84 -18.61 4.93
CA ASP A 159 -9.01 -17.46 4.60
C ASP A 159 -9.80 -16.16 4.76
N LEU A 160 -9.09 -15.04 4.86
CA LEU A 160 -9.72 -13.72 4.89
C LEU A 160 -10.41 -13.43 3.55
N SER A 161 -11.56 -12.73 3.62
CA SER A 161 -12.16 -12.20 2.40
C SER A 161 -11.24 -11.17 1.75
N ARG A 162 -11.33 -11.03 0.42
CA ARG A 162 -10.50 -10.07 -0.31
C ARG A 162 -10.73 -8.63 0.17
N GLU A 163 -11.96 -8.30 0.53
CA GLU A 163 -12.33 -7.00 1.10
C GLU A 163 -11.59 -6.74 2.42
N VAL A 164 -11.55 -7.72 3.32
CA VAL A 164 -10.86 -7.60 4.61
C VAL A 164 -9.35 -7.48 4.41
N GLU A 165 -8.76 -8.27 3.50
CA GLU A 165 -7.34 -8.13 3.14
C GLU A 165 -7.00 -6.72 2.65
N CYS A 166 -7.77 -6.22 1.65
CA CYS A 166 -7.58 -4.89 1.10
C CYS A 166 -7.76 -3.79 2.16
N THR A 167 -8.77 -3.94 3.01
CA THR A 167 -9.03 -3.00 4.11
C THR A 167 -7.86 -2.96 5.09
N ASN A 168 -7.29 -4.12 5.44
CA ASN A 168 -6.12 -4.18 6.32
C ASN A 168 -4.90 -3.53 5.68
N LYS A 169 -4.70 -3.69 4.37
CA LYS A 169 -3.61 -3.03 3.63
C LYS A 169 -3.76 -1.51 3.58
N ILE A 170 -4.98 -1.02 3.38
CA ILE A 170 -5.27 0.42 3.46
C ILE A 170 -4.97 0.94 4.86
N LYS A 171 -5.39 0.23 5.91
CA LYS A 171 -5.09 0.62 7.31
C LYS A 171 -3.59 0.61 7.60
N GLU A 172 -2.85 -0.38 7.10
CA GLU A 172 -1.41 -0.55 7.31
C GLU A 172 -0.60 0.58 6.65
N TYR A 173 -0.87 0.89 5.37
CA TYR A 173 -0.07 1.84 4.59
C TYR A 173 -0.64 3.25 4.53
N PHE A 174 -1.96 3.39 4.67
CA PHE A 174 -2.70 4.64 4.49
C PHE A 174 -3.59 4.97 5.70
N GLY A 175 -3.28 4.38 6.87
CA GLY A 175 -4.06 4.58 8.09
C GLY A 175 -4.22 6.06 8.50
N VAL A 176 -3.24 6.92 8.18
CA VAL A 176 -3.36 8.37 8.43
C VAL A 176 -4.31 9.05 7.45
N ALA A 177 -4.37 8.59 6.19
CA ALA A 177 -5.22 9.19 5.18
C ALA A 177 -6.72 9.01 5.47
N ILE A 178 -7.09 7.97 6.23
CA ILE A 178 -8.48 7.68 6.61
C ILE A 178 -8.92 8.41 7.89
N ILE A 179 -8.00 9.05 8.63
CA ILE A 179 -8.31 9.68 9.93
C ILE A 179 -9.39 10.75 9.80
N PRO A 180 -9.32 11.75 8.90
CA PRO A 180 -10.32 12.82 8.86
C PRO A 180 -11.75 12.32 8.66
N GLU A 181 -11.94 11.36 7.74
CA GLU A 181 -13.26 10.80 7.48
C GLU A 181 -13.73 9.91 8.65
N TYR A 182 -12.81 9.14 9.26
CA TYR A 182 -13.13 8.36 10.46
C TYR A 182 -13.60 9.25 11.62
N LEU A 183 -12.95 10.39 11.83
CA LEU A 183 -13.30 11.32 12.89
C LEU A 183 -14.67 11.95 12.67
N LYS A 184 -14.94 12.39 11.43
CA LYS A 184 -16.23 12.94 11.03
C LYS A 184 -17.39 11.96 11.26
N LEU A 185 -17.16 10.67 11.04
CA LEU A 185 -18.21 9.64 11.13
C LEU A 185 -18.42 9.11 12.55
N TYR A 186 -17.35 8.98 13.34
CA TYR A 186 -17.39 8.19 14.58
C TYR A 186 -16.96 8.96 15.83
N PHE A 187 -16.46 10.19 15.69
CA PHE A 187 -15.89 10.93 16.80
C PHE A 187 -16.80 12.11 17.21
N ASN A 188 -16.94 12.33 18.52
CA ASN A 188 -17.63 13.49 19.08
C ASN A 188 -16.64 14.38 19.83
N ASP A 189 -16.86 15.69 19.83
CA ASP A 189 -15.91 16.67 20.36
C ASP A 189 -15.63 16.49 21.87
N ASN A 190 -16.57 15.88 22.61
CA ASN A 190 -16.45 15.72 24.06
C ASN A 190 -15.57 14.51 24.48
N THR A 191 -15.40 13.51 23.62
CA THR A 191 -14.67 12.28 23.98
C THR A 191 -13.19 12.54 24.27
N LEU A 192 -12.51 13.38 23.48
CA LEU A 192 -11.08 13.69 23.73
C LEU A 192 -10.89 14.45 25.04
N GLY A 193 -11.76 15.41 25.34
CA GLY A 193 -11.72 16.18 26.58
C GLY A 193 -11.83 15.28 27.81
N ASN A 194 -12.80 14.38 27.82
CA ASN A 194 -13.03 13.44 28.91
C ASN A 194 -11.84 12.50 29.13
N VAL A 195 -11.21 12.01 28.06
CA VAL A 195 -10.02 11.14 28.17
C VAL A 195 -8.80 11.91 28.67
N LYS A 196 -8.58 13.14 28.18
CA LYS A 196 -7.50 14.02 28.66
C LYS A 196 -7.67 14.31 30.16
N GLU A 197 -8.90 14.58 30.61
CA GLU A 197 -9.20 14.77 32.04
C GLU A 197 -8.95 13.49 32.86
N MET A 198 -9.36 12.33 32.36
CA MET A 198 -9.10 11.05 33.03
C MET A 198 -7.59 10.78 33.19
N ILE A 199 -6.78 11.04 32.17
CA ILE A 199 -5.32 10.91 32.25
C ILE A 199 -4.74 11.84 33.31
N LYS A 200 -5.19 13.09 33.34
CA LYS A 200 -4.79 14.06 34.37
C LYS A 200 -5.13 13.58 35.78
N ASN A 201 -6.34 13.04 35.97
CA ASN A 201 -6.77 12.50 37.26
C ASN A 201 -5.90 11.31 37.70
N ILE A 202 -5.58 10.39 36.78
CA ILE A 202 -4.68 9.25 37.07
C ILE A 202 -3.27 9.74 37.43
N LYS A 203 -2.72 10.72 36.71
CA LYS A 203 -1.40 11.29 37.03
C LYS A 203 -1.39 11.91 38.42
N ASN A 204 -2.43 12.66 38.77
CA ASN A 204 -2.57 13.28 40.09
C ASN A 204 -2.67 12.25 41.21
N GLU A 205 -3.47 11.19 41.02
CA GLU A 205 -3.61 10.11 42.01
C GLU A 205 -2.28 9.38 42.22
N PHE A 206 -1.54 9.11 41.13
CA PHE A 206 -0.23 8.49 41.21
C PHE A 206 0.79 9.37 41.96
N ILE A 207 0.76 10.69 41.76
CA ILE A 207 1.56 11.64 42.54
C ILE A 207 1.17 11.58 44.04
N GLY A 208 -0.13 11.49 44.34
CA GLY A 208 -0.62 11.30 45.71
C GLY A 208 -0.05 10.04 46.38
N LEU A 209 -0.08 8.91 45.68
CA LEU A 209 0.51 7.64 46.14
C LEU A 209 2.04 7.72 46.32
N LEU A 210 2.75 8.43 45.44
CA LEU A 210 4.18 8.71 45.57
C LEU A 210 4.50 9.56 46.81
N GLY A 211 3.62 10.50 47.17
CA GLY A 211 3.76 11.28 48.39
C GLY A 211 3.54 10.43 49.65
N ALA A 212 2.47 9.63 49.67
CA ALA A 212 1.98 8.91 50.85
C ALA A 212 2.79 7.65 51.23
N ASN A 213 3.53 7.04 50.28
CA ASN A 213 4.28 5.83 50.59
C ASN A 213 5.43 6.09 51.59
N LYS A 214 5.79 5.07 52.38
CA LYS A 214 6.76 5.21 53.48
C LYS A 214 8.15 4.67 53.15
N TRP A 215 8.32 3.99 52.02
CA TRP A 215 9.56 3.27 51.70
C TRP A 215 10.50 4.05 50.78
N LEU A 216 10.00 5.05 50.03
CA LEU A 216 10.83 5.94 49.22
C LEU A 216 11.38 7.11 50.05
N SER A 217 12.65 7.45 49.82
CA SER A 217 13.25 8.67 50.35
C SER A 217 12.61 9.92 49.74
N GLY A 218 12.70 11.06 50.44
CA GLY A 218 12.18 12.33 49.95
C GLY A 218 12.75 12.75 48.60
N GLU A 219 14.06 12.54 48.39
CA GLU A 219 14.73 12.81 47.11
C GLU A 219 14.16 11.97 45.96
N THR A 220 14.01 10.66 46.15
CA THR A 220 13.45 9.79 45.11
C THR A 220 11.99 10.11 44.82
N LYS A 221 11.21 10.55 45.82
CA LYS A 221 9.84 11.02 45.61
C LYS A 221 9.80 12.24 44.68
N LEU A 222 10.65 13.25 44.92
CA LEU A 222 10.71 14.44 44.07
C LEU A 222 11.05 14.10 42.62
N LEU A 223 12.09 13.27 42.40
CA LEU A 223 12.47 12.80 41.07
C LEU A 223 11.34 11.99 40.39
N SER A 224 10.60 11.20 41.18
CA SER A 224 9.47 10.41 40.66
C SER A 224 8.32 11.31 40.22
N VAL A 225 8.00 12.36 40.98
CA VAL A 225 6.97 13.35 40.61
C VAL A 225 7.38 14.11 39.34
N GLU A 226 8.64 14.54 39.24
CA GLU A 226 9.16 15.20 38.03
C GLU A 226 9.00 14.31 36.78
N LYS A 227 9.32 13.02 36.93
CA LYS A 227 9.14 12.04 35.85
C LYS A 227 7.66 11.89 35.46
N VAL A 228 6.74 11.83 36.42
CA VAL A 228 5.29 11.71 36.16
C VAL A 228 4.78 12.95 35.42
N ASN A 229 5.17 14.14 35.87
CA ASN A 229 4.80 15.39 35.21
C ASN A 229 5.32 15.44 33.77
N SER A 230 6.49 14.87 33.52
CA SER A 230 7.13 14.80 32.20
C SER A 230 6.56 13.73 31.25
N ILE A 231 5.58 12.91 31.70
CA ILE A 231 4.91 11.94 30.81
C ILE A 231 4.12 12.69 29.75
N LYS A 232 4.52 12.51 28.49
CA LYS A 232 3.80 12.97 27.31
C LYS A 232 2.58 12.08 27.06
N GLU A 233 1.46 12.71 26.73
CA GLU A 233 0.20 12.05 26.40
C GLU A 233 -0.08 12.14 24.90
N PHE A 234 -0.54 11.03 24.33
CA PHE A 234 -1.01 10.94 22.95
C PHE A 234 -2.40 10.32 23.02
N VAL A 235 -3.44 11.09 22.66
CA VAL A 235 -4.83 10.67 22.81
C VAL A 235 -5.49 10.65 21.44
N GLY A 236 -5.96 9.46 21.02
CA GLY A 236 -6.59 9.29 19.72
C GLY A 236 -5.60 9.36 18.56
N PHE A 237 -5.49 10.52 17.93
CA PHE A 237 -4.73 10.77 16.71
C PHE A 237 -3.86 12.03 16.87
N PRO A 238 -2.78 12.17 16.09
CA PRO A 238 -1.99 13.40 16.09
C PRO A 238 -2.81 14.59 15.60
N GLU A 239 -2.82 15.69 16.36
CA GLU A 239 -3.57 16.92 16.04
C GLU A 239 -3.19 17.48 14.64
N ASP A 240 -1.92 17.30 14.23
CA ASP A 240 -1.44 17.67 12.89
C ASP A 240 -2.22 17.01 11.73
N PHE A 241 -2.91 15.90 11.96
CA PHE A 241 -3.66 15.16 10.93
C PHE A 241 -5.17 15.47 10.93
N GLU A 242 -5.62 16.48 11.66
CA GLU A 242 -6.95 17.07 11.46
C GLU A 242 -7.03 17.86 10.14
N GLU A 243 -5.92 18.50 9.76
CA GLU A 243 -5.83 19.29 8.54
C GLU A 243 -5.43 18.44 7.33
N ILE A 244 -6.27 18.46 6.29
CA ILE A 244 -6.05 17.69 5.06
C ILE A 244 -4.70 18.01 4.38
N HIS A 245 -4.21 19.25 4.52
CA HIS A 245 -2.94 19.68 3.91
C HIS A 245 -1.73 18.88 4.43
N ASN A 246 -1.67 18.59 5.73
CA ASN A 246 -0.57 17.84 6.32
C ASN A 246 -0.60 16.37 5.86
N ILE A 247 -1.79 15.82 5.66
CA ILE A 247 -1.99 14.49 5.08
C ILE A 247 -1.54 14.48 3.62
N GLU A 248 -1.95 15.46 2.81
CA GLU A 248 -1.51 15.57 1.42
C GLU A 248 0.01 15.68 1.32
N MET A 249 0.65 16.45 2.21
CA MET A 249 2.10 16.59 2.24
C MET A 249 2.80 15.27 2.59
N LEU A 250 2.24 14.50 3.55
CA LEU A 250 2.75 13.18 3.94
C LEU A 250 2.73 12.18 2.78
N TYR A 251 1.65 12.20 1.98
CA TYR A 251 1.46 11.27 0.86
C TYR A 251 1.83 11.85 -0.51
N ARG A 252 2.45 13.04 -0.58
CA ARG A 252 2.71 13.76 -1.85
C ARG A 252 3.53 12.95 -2.87
N GLU A 253 4.42 12.07 -2.39
CA GLU A 253 5.31 11.23 -3.21
C GLU A 253 4.69 9.86 -3.50
N VAL A 254 3.58 9.52 -2.84
CA VAL A 254 2.90 8.24 -3.05
C VAL A 254 1.99 8.35 -4.26
N ILE A 255 2.30 7.53 -5.26
CA ILE A 255 1.52 7.43 -6.49
C ILE A 255 0.80 6.09 -6.48
N ILE A 256 -0.51 6.11 -6.22
CA ILE A 256 -1.36 4.93 -6.37
C ILE A 256 -1.72 4.83 -7.85
N ILE A 257 -1.29 3.75 -8.50
CA ILE A 257 -1.58 3.50 -9.91
C ILE A 257 -2.69 2.47 -10.00
N ILE A 258 -3.91 2.93 -10.28
CA ILE A 258 -5.04 2.06 -10.63
C ILE A 258 -5.04 1.90 -12.17
N ASN A 259 -5.09 0.65 -12.64
CA ASN A 259 -5.43 0.17 -13.99
C ASN A 259 -4.36 -0.29 -15.03
N ARG A 260 -4.85 -1.23 -15.85
CA ARG A 260 -4.27 -2.21 -16.81
C ARG A 260 -3.17 -1.73 -17.78
N ARG A 261 -2.83 -0.44 -17.81
CA ARG A 261 -1.75 0.13 -18.66
C ARG A 261 -0.41 -0.58 -18.46
N GLN A 262 -0.18 -1.14 -17.27
CA GLN A 262 1.12 -1.71 -16.91
C GLN A 262 1.38 -3.08 -17.55
N ALA A 263 0.36 -3.74 -18.09
CA ALA A 263 0.57 -4.97 -18.86
C ALA A 263 1.16 -4.62 -20.23
N ASN A 264 2.31 -5.21 -20.55
CA ASN A 264 2.83 -5.17 -21.91
C ASN A 264 1.97 -6.08 -22.82
N LYS A 265 2.35 -6.20 -24.11
CA LYS A 265 1.61 -7.02 -25.09
C LYS A 265 1.40 -8.48 -24.67
N ASP A 266 2.25 -9.00 -23.79
CA ASP A 266 2.24 -10.39 -23.32
C ASP A 266 1.46 -10.54 -21.99
N GLY A 267 0.80 -9.47 -21.52
CA GLY A 267 0.10 -9.46 -20.24
C GLY A 267 1.00 -9.26 -19.03
N VAL A 268 2.31 -9.04 -19.22
CA VAL A 268 3.28 -8.91 -18.13
C VAL A 268 3.30 -7.49 -17.60
N VAL A 269 2.99 -7.35 -16.31
CA VAL A 269 3.03 -6.07 -15.59
C VAL A 269 4.48 -5.58 -15.47
N SER A 270 4.84 -4.56 -16.22
CA SER A 270 6.18 -3.94 -16.22
C SER A 270 6.12 -2.47 -16.65
N GLN A 271 7.13 -1.66 -16.30
CA GLN A 271 7.22 -0.29 -16.82
C GLN A 271 7.82 -0.32 -18.22
N TRP A 272 6.97 -0.31 -19.24
CA TRP A 272 7.36 -0.34 -20.65
C TRP A 272 7.36 1.04 -21.32
N TRP A 273 7.05 2.13 -20.59
CA TRP A 273 7.12 3.51 -21.10
C TRP A 273 8.26 4.30 -20.47
N PRO A 274 8.80 5.32 -21.18
CA PRO A 274 9.65 6.32 -20.58
C PRO A 274 8.96 7.01 -19.38
N LYS A 275 9.72 7.27 -18.31
CA LYS A 275 9.20 7.94 -17.09
C LYS A 275 8.53 9.29 -17.40
N THR A 276 9.04 10.01 -18.40
CA THR A 276 8.48 11.29 -18.87
C THR A 276 7.05 11.13 -19.38
N ASP A 277 6.75 10.04 -20.09
CA ASP A 277 5.44 9.79 -20.66
C ASP A 277 4.45 9.24 -19.63
N VAL A 278 4.96 8.51 -18.62
CA VAL A 278 4.17 8.14 -17.43
C VAL A 278 3.67 9.39 -16.71
N ALA A 279 4.55 10.37 -16.47
CA ALA A 279 4.19 11.62 -15.80
C ALA A 279 3.18 12.43 -16.61
N ARG A 280 3.34 12.48 -17.94
CA ARG A 280 2.36 13.13 -18.84
C ARG A 280 1.00 12.42 -18.82
N PHE A 281 0.99 11.10 -18.89
CA PHE A 281 -0.24 10.30 -18.79
C PHE A 281 -0.97 10.59 -17.46
N GLN A 282 -0.25 10.59 -16.34
CA GLN A 282 -0.82 10.87 -15.02
C GLN A 282 -1.39 12.29 -14.93
N THR A 283 -0.69 13.28 -15.50
CA THR A 283 -1.16 14.67 -15.56
C THR A 283 -2.48 14.77 -16.33
N ASN A 284 -2.57 14.11 -17.49
CA ASN A 284 -3.76 14.12 -18.32
C ASN A 284 -4.91 13.31 -17.67
N ALA A 285 -4.61 12.16 -17.05
CA ALA A 285 -5.59 11.36 -16.30
C ALA A 285 -6.18 12.15 -15.12
N ARG A 286 -5.38 13.00 -14.46
CA ARG A 286 -5.84 13.87 -13.38
C ARG A 286 -6.88 14.89 -13.82
N CYS A 287 -6.89 15.28 -15.10
CA CYS A 287 -7.99 16.06 -15.66
C CYS A 287 -9.32 15.33 -15.52
N PHE A 288 -9.38 14.05 -15.92
CA PHE A 288 -10.59 13.22 -15.82
C PHE A 288 -11.00 13.01 -14.35
N ILE A 289 -10.04 12.72 -13.46
CA ILE A 289 -10.34 12.60 -12.01
C ILE A 289 -11.02 13.87 -11.50
N ASN A 290 -10.43 15.03 -11.77
CA ASN A 290 -10.96 16.32 -11.32
C ASN A 290 -12.31 16.67 -11.96
N GLN A 291 -12.54 16.25 -13.21
CA GLN A 291 -13.80 16.42 -13.91
C GLN A 291 -14.91 15.61 -13.23
N TYR A 292 -14.68 14.31 -13.03
CA TYR A 292 -15.70 13.39 -12.54
C TYR A 292 -15.97 13.53 -11.03
N ASN A 293 -15.00 14.00 -10.25
CA ASN A 293 -15.23 14.41 -8.86
C ASN A 293 -16.30 15.52 -8.72
N LYS A 294 -16.50 16.35 -9.76
CA LYS A 294 -17.55 17.39 -9.76
C LYS A 294 -18.97 16.83 -9.93
N TYR A 295 -19.10 15.56 -10.32
CA TYR A 295 -20.38 14.92 -10.58
C TYR A 295 -20.86 14.05 -9.41
N ASN A 296 -20.37 14.31 -8.19
CA ASN A 296 -20.62 13.50 -6.99
C ASN A 296 -20.28 12.01 -7.21
N SER A 297 -19.17 11.76 -7.92
CA SER A 297 -18.63 10.43 -8.21
C SER A 297 -17.21 10.35 -7.69
N ASN A 298 -16.72 9.14 -7.40
CA ASN A 298 -15.32 8.91 -7.10
C ASN A 298 -14.52 8.90 -8.40
N GLY A 299 -14.04 10.08 -8.83
CA GLY A 299 -13.29 10.25 -10.07
C GLY A 299 -11.95 9.50 -10.09
N PHE A 300 -11.39 9.16 -8.92
CA PHE A 300 -10.19 8.35 -8.81
C PHE A 300 -10.48 6.87 -9.10
N LEU A 301 -11.55 6.33 -8.52
CA LEU A 301 -12.00 4.96 -8.76
C LEU A 301 -12.42 4.75 -10.22
N THR A 302 -13.17 5.69 -10.77
CA THR A 302 -13.80 5.58 -12.11
C THR A 302 -12.89 5.99 -13.26
N VAL A 303 -11.66 6.48 -12.99
CA VAL A 303 -10.79 7.11 -14.01
C VAL A 303 -10.50 6.20 -15.20
N GLY A 304 -10.36 4.90 -14.99
CA GLY A 304 -10.09 3.94 -16.06
C GLY A 304 -11.22 3.87 -17.07
N GLU A 305 -12.44 3.65 -16.59
CA GLU A 305 -13.65 3.57 -17.40
C GLU A 305 -14.02 4.93 -18.02
N ASN A 306 -13.82 6.03 -17.29
CA ASN A 306 -14.04 7.37 -17.83
C ASN A 306 -13.09 7.67 -19.00
N ILE A 307 -11.82 7.29 -18.91
CA ILE A 307 -10.88 7.41 -20.03
C ILE A 307 -11.35 6.53 -21.19
N ALA A 308 -11.74 5.28 -20.93
CA ALA A 308 -12.20 4.36 -21.96
C ALA A 308 -13.43 4.88 -22.73
N ASP A 309 -14.43 5.44 -22.04
CA ASP A 309 -15.61 6.05 -22.67
C ASP A 309 -15.23 7.20 -23.62
N ASN A 310 -14.34 8.08 -23.16
CA ASN A 310 -13.88 9.24 -23.93
C ASN A 310 -13.10 8.85 -25.17
N VAL A 311 -12.19 7.89 -25.02
CA VAL A 311 -11.34 7.37 -26.09
C VAL A 311 -12.17 6.58 -27.08
N GLY A 312 -13.05 5.71 -26.60
CA GLY A 312 -13.94 4.88 -27.41
C GLY A 312 -14.85 5.74 -28.30
N LEU A 313 -15.47 6.79 -27.74
CA LEU A 313 -16.29 7.72 -28.51
C LEU A 313 -15.48 8.41 -29.62
N ASN A 314 -14.28 8.90 -29.30
CA ASN A 314 -13.44 9.59 -30.28
C ASN A 314 -12.94 8.66 -31.39
N ILE A 315 -12.52 7.43 -31.06
CA ILE A 315 -12.10 6.43 -32.06
C ILE A 315 -13.28 6.07 -32.98
N ALA A 316 -14.46 5.80 -32.41
CA ALA A 316 -15.65 5.46 -33.18
C ALA A 316 -16.07 6.61 -34.12
N LEU A 317 -16.03 7.86 -33.64
CA LEU A 317 -16.32 9.03 -34.48
C LEU A 317 -15.31 9.19 -35.62
N ASN A 318 -14.01 9.01 -35.35
CA ASN A 318 -12.98 9.11 -36.37
C ASN A 318 -13.09 7.99 -37.41
N ALA A 319 -13.50 6.78 -36.99
CA ALA A 319 -13.79 5.68 -37.90
C ALA A 319 -14.98 6.01 -38.81
N LEU A 320 -16.06 6.56 -38.25
CA LEU A 320 -17.22 7.02 -39.03
C LEU A 320 -16.84 8.09 -40.05
N LYS A 321 -16.09 9.12 -39.64
CA LYS A 321 -15.58 10.17 -40.55
C LYS A 321 -14.73 9.60 -41.68
N LYS A 322 -13.94 8.56 -41.41
CA LYS A 322 -13.12 7.91 -42.43
C LYS A 322 -13.95 7.10 -43.43
N LEU A 323 -15.06 6.52 -42.98
CA LEU A 323 -15.97 5.72 -43.81
C LEU A 323 -16.82 6.60 -44.72
N GLU A 324 -17.35 7.70 -44.19
CA GLU A 324 -18.26 8.61 -44.91
C GLU A 324 -17.51 9.68 -45.74
N GLY A 325 -16.20 9.86 -45.52
CA GLY A 325 -15.40 10.90 -46.16
C GLY A 325 -15.67 12.31 -45.60
N SER A 326 -15.23 13.35 -46.30
CA SER A 326 -15.42 14.76 -45.90
C SER A 326 -16.84 15.31 -46.14
N GLY A 327 -17.78 14.44 -46.55
CA GLY A 327 -19.19 14.80 -46.70
C GLY A 327 -19.96 14.73 -45.37
N ASP A 328 -21.18 15.25 -45.38
CA ASP A 328 -22.12 15.07 -44.27
C ASP A 328 -22.49 13.58 -44.19
N ALA A 329 -22.30 12.96 -43.02
CA ALA A 329 -22.75 11.59 -42.78
C ALA A 329 -24.25 11.47 -43.12
N PRO A 330 -24.68 10.41 -43.84
CA PRO A 330 -26.04 10.28 -44.35
C PRO A 330 -27.09 10.51 -43.26
N MET A 331 -28.12 11.29 -43.59
CA MET A 331 -29.28 11.42 -42.72
C MET A 331 -30.00 10.08 -42.61
N MET A 332 -30.44 9.74 -41.41
CA MET A 332 -31.21 8.53 -41.18
C MET A 332 -32.68 8.81 -41.53
N PRO A 333 -33.35 7.92 -42.31
CA PRO A 333 -34.78 8.04 -42.55
C PRO A 333 -35.55 8.15 -41.24
N PHE A 334 -36.55 9.03 -41.19
CA PHE A 334 -37.37 9.34 -40.02
C PHE A 334 -36.66 10.11 -38.88
N LEU A 335 -35.41 10.55 -39.07
CA LEU A 335 -34.64 11.42 -38.16
C LEU A 335 -33.95 12.58 -38.88
N GLU A 336 -34.50 13.05 -39.99
CA GLU A 336 -33.89 14.03 -40.90
C GLU A 336 -33.66 15.41 -40.27
N VAL A 337 -34.21 15.66 -39.07
CA VAL A 337 -33.90 16.84 -38.26
C VAL A 337 -32.48 16.84 -37.69
N TYR A 338 -31.79 15.69 -37.73
CA TYR A 338 -30.41 15.52 -37.32
C TYR A 338 -29.54 15.03 -38.48
N ASN A 339 -28.34 15.58 -38.63
CA ASN A 339 -27.35 15.01 -39.53
C ASN A 339 -26.74 13.71 -38.96
N GLY A 340 -26.09 12.90 -39.79
CA GLY A 340 -25.56 11.60 -39.35
C GLY A 340 -24.56 11.69 -38.18
N TYR A 341 -23.82 12.79 -38.06
CA TYR A 341 -22.92 13.02 -36.92
C TYR A 341 -23.66 13.37 -35.63
N GLN A 342 -24.78 14.09 -35.70
CA GLN A 342 -25.67 14.31 -34.55
C GLN A 342 -26.33 13.00 -34.12
N VAL A 343 -26.79 12.19 -35.08
CA VAL A 343 -27.36 10.86 -34.82
C VAL A 343 -26.35 9.95 -34.13
N PHE A 344 -25.06 10.01 -34.49
CA PHE A 344 -24.00 9.28 -33.78
C PHE A 344 -23.95 9.58 -32.28
N PHE A 345 -23.98 10.86 -31.87
CA PHE A 345 -23.96 11.22 -30.44
C PHE A 345 -25.27 10.89 -29.73
N ILE A 346 -26.42 10.97 -30.44
CA ILE A 346 -27.72 10.54 -29.92
C ILE A 346 -27.69 9.03 -29.64
N SER A 347 -27.20 8.24 -30.59
CA SER A 347 -27.06 6.78 -30.45
C SER A 347 -26.13 6.41 -29.30
N PHE A 348 -24.96 7.05 -29.20
CA PHE A 348 -24.06 6.88 -28.04
C PHE A 348 -24.79 7.14 -26.71
N SER A 349 -25.57 8.22 -26.64
CA SER A 349 -26.28 8.59 -25.41
C SER A 349 -27.38 7.59 -25.06
N GLN A 350 -28.09 7.06 -26.06
CA GLN A 350 -29.19 6.11 -25.88
C GLN A 350 -28.71 4.73 -25.39
N MET A 351 -27.49 4.31 -25.74
CA MET A 351 -26.93 3.05 -25.24
C MET A 351 -26.84 2.99 -23.71
N TRP A 352 -26.77 4.14 -23.05
CA TRP A 352 -26.64 4.23 -21.61
C TRP A 352 -28.00 4.40 -20.91
N CYS A 353 -29.12 4.55 -21.61
CA CYS A 353 -30.42 4.80 -20.97
C CYS A 353 -30.82 3.64 -20.03
N GLU A 354 -30.88 3.93 -18.73
CA GLU A 354 -31.28 2.99 -17.68
C GLU A 354 -32.03 3.72 -16.55
N ILE A 355 -32.94 3.03 -15.87
CA ILE A 355 -33.57 3.50 -14.63
C ILE A 355 -32.79 2.93 -13.45
N SER A 356 -32.05 3.79 -12.74
CA SER A 356 -31.24 3.42 -11.56
C SER A 356 -31.92 3.88 -10.27
N SER A 357 -31.91 3.02 -9.23
CA SER A 357 -32.42 3.32 -7.89
C SER A 357 -31.48 4.17 -7.01
N GLY A 358 -30.30 4.57 -7.52
CA GLY A 358 -29.47 5.64 -6.93
C GLY A 358 -28.57 5.26 -5.75
N GLU A 359 -28.44 3.99 -5.35
CA GLU A 359 -27.83 3.64 -4.05
C GLU A 359 -26.34 3.20 -4.07
N ASP A 360 -25.69 2.94 -5.21
CA ASP A 360 -24.32 2.35 -5.23
C ASP A 360 -23.23 3.17 -5.96
N ILE A 361 -23.23 4.50 -5.80
CA ILE A 361 -22.38 5.40 -6.61
C ILE A 361 -20.90 5.43 -6.17
N PHE A 362 -20.57 4.98 -4.96
CA PHE A 362 -19.24 5.19 -4.36
C PHE A 362 -18.29 3.98 -4.41
N ASN A 363 -18.79 2.77 -4.70
CA ASN A 363 -17.99 1.53 -4.79
C ASN A 363 -18.02 0.88 -6.19
N GLU A 364 -18.65 1.51 -7.17
CA GLU A 364 -18.72 1.04 -8.56
C GLU A 364 -17.54 1.59 -9.38
N GLU A 365 -16.91 0.75 -10.20
CA GLU A 365 -15.78 1.13 -11.06
C GLU A 365 -16.22 1.96 -12.27
N HIS A 366 -17.50 1.90 -12.61
CA HIS A 366 -18.12 2.75 -13.62
C HIS A 366 -18.75 4.00 -13.02
N SER A 367 -18.65 5.12 -13.75
CA SER A 367 -19.47 6.29 -13.45
C SER A 367 -20.96 5.95 -13.63
N SER A 368 -21.84 6.68 -12.94
CA SER A 368 -23.28 6.59 -13.21
C SER A 368 -23.56 6.85 -14.69
N VAL A 369 -24.58 6.18 -15.23
CA VAL A 369 -25.04 6.31 -16.63
C VAL A 369 -25.07 7.78 -17.10
N LYS A 370 -25.66 8.67 -16.29
CA LYS A 370 -25.77 10.10 -16.61
C LYS A 370 -24.39 10.77 -16.72
N ASN A 371 -23.45 10.39 -15.86
CA ASN A 371 -22.10 10.95 -15.83
C ASN A 371 -21.23 10.36 -16.94
N ARG A 372 -21.44 9.10 -17.35
CA ARG A 372 -20.77 8.51 -18.52
C ARG A 372 -21.10 9.29 -19.79
N VAL A 373 -22.38 9.61 -20.00
CA VAL A 373 -22.83 10.43 -21.15
C VAL A 373 -22.30 11.86 -21.04
N ASN A 374 -22.66 12.57 -19.97
CA ASN A 374 -22.36 14.01 -19.86
C ASN A 374 -20.85 14.29 -19.75
N GLY A 375 -20.12 13.49 -18.96
CA GLY A 375 -18.68 13.61 -18.82
C GLY A 375 -17.96 13.43 -20.16
N THR A 376 -18.33 12.38 -20.89
CA THR A 376 -17.73 12.07 -22.20
C THR A 376 -18.05 13.12 -23.26
N LEU A 377 -19.33 13.50 -23.41
CA LEU A 377 -19.73 14.53 -24.37
C LEU A 377 -19.15 15.92 -24.03
N SER A 378 -18.97 16.23 -22.74
CA SER A 378 -18.36 17.49 -22.30
C SER A 378 -16.89 17.62 -22.72
N ASN A 379 -16.18 16.52 -22.94
CA ASN A 379 -14.81 16.51 -23.46
C ASN A 379 -14.74 16.44 -24.99
N SER A 380 -15.81 16.02 -25.68
CA SER A 380 -15.83 15.99 -27.14
C SER A 380 -15.92 17.40 -27.73
N ARG A 381 -14.96 17.78 -28.58
CA ARG A 381 -15.04 19.03 -29.36
C ARG A 381 -16.07 18.92 -30.49
N SER A 382 -16.06 17.78 -31.17
CA SER A 382 -16.99 17.47 -32.26
C SER A 382 -18.45 17.59 -31.80
N TYR A 383 -18.79 17.08 -30.62
CA TYR A 383 -20.14 17.22 -30.07
C TYR A 383 -20.59 18.69 -30.01
N TYR A 384 -19.73 19.56 -29.46
CA TYR A 384 -20.03 20.99 -29.36
C TYR A 384 -20.18 21.66 -30.73
N THR A 385 -19.40 21.22 -31.71
CA THR A 385 -19.49 21.70 -33.09
C THR A 385 -20.80 21.31 -33.74
N TYR A 386 -21.15 20.01 -33.73
CA TYR A 386 -22.35 19.53 -34.42
C TYR A 386 -23.66 19.95 -33.74
N PHE A 387 -23.67 20.18 -32.43
CA PHE A 387 -24.85 20.67 -31.70
C PHE A 387 -24.84 22.19 -31.46
N ASN A 388 -23.85 22.91 -32.01
CA ASN A 388 -23.71 24.37 -31.88
C ASN A 388 -23.83 24.88 -30.41
N CYS A 389 -23.16 24.21 -29.48
CA CYS A 389 -23.29 24.49 -28.06
C CYS A 389 -22.65 25.86 -27.69
N LYS A 390 -23.40 26.70 -26.94
CA LYS A 390 -23.02 28.09 -26.64
C LYS A 390 -21.84 28.26 -25.66
N ASN A 391 -21.58 27.29 -24.78
CA ASN A 391 -20.55 27.41 -23.73
C ASN A 391 -19.18 26.90 -24.23
N LYS A 392 -18.41 27.77 -24.88
CA LYS A 392 -17.15 27.46 -25.57
C LYS A 392 -15.91 27.53 -24.67
N SER A 393 -15.91 27.01 -23.43
CA SER A 393 -14.63 26.79 -22.74
C SER A 393 -13.91 25.58 -23.36
N ILE A 394 -13.52 25.70 -24.63
CA ILE A 394 -12.89 24.67 -25.47
C ILE A 394 -11.50 24.28 -24.90
N ASP A 395 -10.90 25.16 -24.09
CA ASP A 395 -9.54 25.03 -23.56
C ASP A 395 -9.42 24.19 -22.30
N LYS A 396 -10.52 23.74 -21.68
CA LYS A 396 -10.52 22.91 -20.46
C LYS A 396 -11.17 21.53 -20.67
N LYS A 397 -11.00 20.93 -21.85
CA LYS A 397 -11.48 19.57 -22.15
C LYS A 397 -10.39 18.56 -21.84
N CYS A 398 -10.72 17.50 -21.10
CA CYS A 398 -9.79 16.44 -20.81
C CYS A 398 -9.56 15.59 -22.07
N THR A 399 -8.29 15.38 -22.42
CA THR A 399 -7.92 14.62 -23.62
C THR A 399 -6.78 13.67 -23.28
N LEU A 400 -6.90 12.44 -23.74
CA LEU A 400 -5.92 11.39 -23.59
C LEU A 400 -6.20 10.37 -24.71
N TRP A 401 -5.14 9.90 -25.38
CA TRP A 401 -5.14 9.14 -26.64
C TRP A 401 -5.65 9.91 -27.87
#